data_AF-A9D6U6-F1
#
_entry.id   AF-A9D6U6-F1
#
_cell.length_a   1.000
_cell.length_b   1.000
_cell.length_c   1.000
_cell.angle_alpha   90.00
_cell.angle_beta   90.00
_cell.angle_gamma   90.00
#
_symmetry.space_group_name_H-M   'P 1'
#
loop_
_entity.id
_entity.type
_entity.pdbx_description
1 polymer ?
#
loop_
_entity_poly.entity_id
_entity_poly.type
_entity_poly.pdbx_seq_one_letter_code
_entity_poly.pdbx_strand_id
1 'polypeptide(L)'
;MLMGSIAELFFWFFWDFLLSFVLYTTGALVLRVVSFGRIQKPLFAPGVFSSEKRLARNDFFSAYISGFFFYLVLLALAIWLK
;
A
#
# COMPACT_ATOMS: atom_id res chain seq x y z
N MET A 1 18.04 21.44 17.30
CA MET A 1 18.08 21.12 15.86
C MET A 1 18.12 19.61 15.60
N LEU A 2 19.09 18.85 16.15
CA LEU A 2 19.19 17.39 15.93
C LEU A 2 17.94 16.57 16.28
N MET A 3 17.30 16.80 17.43
CA MET A 3 16.08 16.05 17.80
C MET A 3 14.88 16.32 16.88
N GLY A 4 14.76 17.54 16.34
CA GLY A 4 13.70 17.88 15.40
C GLY A 4 13.85 17.11 14.09
N SER A 5 15.07 17.05 13.55
CA SER A 5 15.37 16.30 12.33
C SER A 5 15.18 14.79 12.48
N ILE A 6 15.48 14.23 13.66
CA ILE A 6 15.25 12.80 13.95
C ILE A 6 13.74 12.50 14.00
N ALA A 7 12.96 13.35 14.66
CA ALA A 7 11.51 13.19 14.71
C ALA A 7 10.88 13.29 13.32
N GLU A 8 11.37 14.21 12.48
CA GLU A 8 10.89 14.40 11.11
C GLU A 8 11.23 13.20 10.20
N LEU A 9 12.44 12.63 10.33
CA LEU A 9 12.82 11.40 9.64
C LEU A 9 11.96 10.21 10.07
N PHE A 10 11.71 10.07 11.37
CA PHE A 10 10.87 9.00 11.88
C PHE A 10 9.42 9.15 11.39
N PHE A 11 8.90 10.37 11.40
CA PHE A 11 7.58 10.68 10.87
C PHE A 11 7.46 10.34 9.39
N TRP A 12 8.41 10.79 8.56
CA TRP A 12 8.45 10.45 7.13
C TRP A 12 8.55 8.96 6.88
N PHE A 13 9.42 8.26 7.60
CA PHE A 13 9.60 6.82 7.47
C PHE A 13 8.33 6.05 7.87
N PHE A 14 7.73 6.41 9.02
CA PHE A 14 6.49 5.82 9.48
C PHE A 14 5.35 6.06 8.50
N TRP A 15 5.26 7.27 7.95
CA TRP A 15 4.23 7.63 6.98
C TRP A 15 4.39 6.89 5.65
N ASP A 16 5.62 6.79 5.12
CA ASP A 16 5.90 5.99 3.91
C ASP A 16 5.54 4.52 4.12
N PHE A 17 5.90 3.97 5.28
CA PHE A 17 5.57 2.60 5.63
C PHE A 17 4.06 2.39 5.74
N LEU A 18 3.35 3.28 6.42
CA LEU A 18 1.90 3.19 6.63
C LEU A 18 1.15 3.34 5.31
N LEU A 19 1.50 4.31 4.47
CA LEU A 19 0.94 4.46 3.12
C LEU A 19 1.23 3.24 2.25
N SER A 20 2.48 2.76 2.24
CA SER A 20 2.87 1.56 1.51
C SER A 20 2.03 0.35 1.92
N PHE A 21 1.85 0.17 3.23
CA PHE A 21 1.09 -0.93 3.81
C PHE A 21 -0.39 -0.86 3.45
N VAL A 22 -1.01 0.33 3.58
CA VAL A 22 -2.41 0.54 3.23
C VAL A 22 -2.65 0.28 1.75
N LEU A 23 -1.84 0.88 0.85
CA LEU A 23 -1.96 0.71 -0.59
C LEU A 23 -1.78 -0.73 -1.03
N TYR A 24 -0.79 -1.42 -0.48
CA TYR A 24 -0.56 -2.83 -0.78
C TYR A 24 -1.71 -3.70 -0.29
N THR A 25 -2.17 -3.50 0.95
CA THR A 25 -3.22 -4.32 1.56
C THR A 25 -4.55 -4.13 0.85
N THR A 26 -4.94 -2.88 0.55
CA THR A 26 -6.17 -2.63 -0.21
C THR A 26 -6.05 -3.12 -1.63
N GLY A 27 -4.90 -2.95 -2.28
CA GLY A 27 -4.66 -3.48 -3.62
C GLY A 27 -4.72 -4.99 -3.69
N ALA A 28 -4.10 -5.70 -2.74
CA ALA A 28 -4.19 -7.15 -2.63
C ALA A 28 -5.65 -7.62 -2.41
N LEU A 29 -6.43 -6.89 -1.59
CA LEU A 29 -7.85 -7.16 -1.42
C LEU A 29 -8.66 -6.90 -2.70
N VAL A 30 -8.41 -5.78 -3.38
CA VAL A 30 -9.06 -5.44 -4.65
C VAL A 30 -8.75 -6.50 -5.70
N LEU A 31 -7.49 -6.90 -5.86
CA LEU A 31 -7.11 -7.99 -6.76
C LEU A 31 -7.80 -9.29 -6.38
N ARG A 32 -7.90 -9.62 -5.09
CA ARG A 32 -8.61 -10.81 -4.63
C ARG A 32 -10.10 -10.75 -4.97
N VAL A 33 -10.76 -9.61 -4.78
CA VAL A 33 -12.19 -9.42 -5.09
C VAL A 33 -12.42 -9.45 -6.60
N VAL A 34 -11.67 -8.67 -7.37
CA VAL A 34 -11.79 -8.57 -8.84
C VAL A 34 -11.44 -9.89 -9.53
N SER A 35 -10.47 -10.64 -9.01
CA SER A 35 -10.10 -11.94 -9.55
C SER A 35 -10.98 -13.10 -9.06
N PHE A 36 -12.05 -12.82 -8.28
CA PHE A 36 -12.88 -13.86 -7.64
C PHE A 36 -12.05 -14.89 -6.86
N GLY A 37 -10.98 -14.44 -6.21
CA GLY A 37 -10.08 -15.28 -5.43
C GLY A 37 -9.05 -16.08 -6.24
N ARG A 38 -8.97 -15.90 -7.57
CA ARG A 38 -7.93 -16.55 -8.41
C ARG A 38 -6.52 -16.03 -8.11
N ILE A 39 -6.38 -14.74 -7.83
CA ILE A 39 -5.10 -14.12 -7.50
C ILE A 39 -5.07 -13.90 -5.99
N GLN A 40 -4.37 -14.80 -5.28
CA GLN A 40 -4.12 -14.66 -3.85
C GLN A 40 -2.72 -14.09 -3.66
N LYS A 41 -2.62 -12.75 -3.56
CA LYS A 41 -1.37 -12.14 -3.10
C LYS A 41 -1.25 -12.34 -1.59
N PRO A 42 -0.07 -12.75 -1.08
CA PRO A 42 0.13 -12.94 0.35
C PRO A 42 -0.09 -11.62 1.10
N LEU A 43 -0.97 -11.65 2.10
CA LEU A 43 -1.15 -10.53 3.02
C LEU A 43 -0.01 -10.60 4.04
N PHE A 44 0.97 -9.71 3.89
CA PHE A 44 2.12 -9.67 4.77
C PHE A 44 1.76 -8.98 6.09
N ALA A 45 2.14 -9.60 7.21
CA ALA A 45 2.08 -8.95 8.52
C ALA A 45 3.07 -7.76 8.56
N PRO A 46 2.77 -6.68 9.30
CA PRO A 46 3.60 -5.46 9.32
C PRO A 46 5.07 -5.73 9.71
N GLY A 47 5.34 -6.75 10.53
CA GLY A 47 6.71 -7.15 10.89
C GLY A 47 7.54 -7.78 9.77
N VAL A 48 6.91 -8.32 8.72
CA VAL A 48 7.57 -9.02 7.60
C VAL A 48 7.48 -8.21 6.30
N PHE A 49 6.67 -7.16 6.31
CA PHE A 49 6.37 -6.31 5.15
C PHE A 49 7.62 -5.62 4.58
N SER A 50 8.54 -5.14 5.42
CA SER A 50 9.74 -4.43 4.96
C SER A 50 10.74 -5.36 4.25
N SER A 51 10.91 -6.58 4.75
CA SER A 51 11.75 -7.62 4.17
C SER A 51 11.17 -8.17 2.86
N GLU A 52 9.86 -8.39 2.81
CA GLU A 52 9.16 -8.94 1.64
C GLU A 52 8.98 -7.91 0.52
N LYS A 53 8.79 -6.62 0.84
CA LYS A 53 8.82 -5.50 -0.13
C LYS A 53 10.10 -5.53 -0.99
N ARG A 54 11.20 -6.02 -0.43
CA ARG A 54 12.51 -6.09 -1.09
C ARG A 54 12.72 -7.37 -1.91
N LEU A 55 12.11 -8.49 -1.52
CA LEU A 55 12.23 -9.80 -2.19
C LEU A 55 11.15 -10.02 -3.26
N ALA A 56 9.89 -9.70 -2.97
CA ALA A 56 8.74 -9.95 -3.84
C ALA A 56 8.39 -8.76 -4.75
N ARG A 57 9.40 -8.00 -5.20
CA ARG A 57 9.25 -6.67 -5.83
C ARG A 57 8.19 -6.63 -6.95
N ASN A 58 8.12 -7.66 -7.79
CA ASN A 58 7.23 -7.67 -8.96
C ASN A 58 5.76 -7.93 -8.58
N ASP A 59 5.52 -8.92 -7.72
CA ASP A 59 4.18 -9.22 -7.21
C ASP A 59 3.67 -8.14 -6.26
N PHE A 60 4.60 -7.54 -5.51
CA PHE A 60 4.36 -6.40 -4.65
C PHE A 60 3.87 -5.19 -5.44
N PHE A 61 4.55 -4.88 -6.55
CA PHE A 61 4.23 -3.75 -7.39
C PHE A 61 2.83 -3.86 -8.02
N SER A 62 2.42 -5.06 -8.43
CA SER A 62 1.08 -5.30 -8.99
C SER A 62 -0.03 -5.00 -7.97
N ALA A 63 0.08 -5.50 -6.74
CA ALA A 63 -0.87 -5.17 -5.68
C ALA A 63 -0.82 -3.69 -5.32
N TYR A 64 0.37 -3.10 -5.16
CA TYR A 64 0.53 -1.69 -4.84
C TYR A 64 -0.12 -0.76 -5.89
N ILE A 65 0.12 -1.01 -7.18
CA ILE A 65 -0.52 -0.26 -8.27
C ILE A 65 -2.03 -0.42 -8.24
N SER A 66 -2.53 -1.64 -8.03
CA SER A 66 -3.99 -1.86 -7.99
C SER A 66 -4.67 -1.09 -6.85
N GLY A 67 -4.03 -1.01 -5.68
CA GLY A 67 -4.51 -0.21 -4.55
C GLY A 67 -4.46 1.29 -4.86
N PHE A 68 -3.41 1.76 -5.49
CA PHE A 68 -3.29 3.15 -5.94
C PHE A 68 -4.42 3.53 -6.93
N PHE A 69 -4.66 2.71 -7.95
CA PHE A 69 -5.76 2.93 -8.89
C PHE A 69 -7.13 2.89 -8.21
N PHE A 70 -7.32 1.99 -7.24
CA PHE A 70 -8.56 1.94 -6.47
C PHE A 70 -8.85 3.26 -5.75
N TYR A 71 -7.85 3.86 -5.10
CA TYR A 71 -8.00 5.17 -4.47
C TYR A 71 -8.18 6.32 -5.46
N LEU A 72 -7.54 6.27 -6.64
CA LEU A 72 -7.80 7.24 -7.70
C LEU A 72 -9.23 7.18 -8.22
N VAL A 73 -9.78 5.98 -8.43
CA VAL A 73 -11.17 5.79 -8.84
C VAL A 73 -12.12 6.26 -7.75
N LEU A 74 -11.87 5.93 -6.48
CA LEU A 74 -12.65 6.45 -5.35
C LEU A 74 -12.65 7.97 -5.30
N LEU A 75 -11.49 8.61 -5.50
CA LEU A 75 -11.37 10.06 -5.52
C LEU A 75 -12.12 10.66 -6.70
N ALA A 76 -11.99 10.09 -7.90
CA ALA A 76 -12.73 10.52 -9.08
C ALA A 76 -14.25 10.40 -8.86
N LEU A 77 -14.72 9.29 -8.27
CA LEU A 77 -16.13 9.09 -7.91
C LEU A 77 -16.59 10.11 -6.86
N ALA A 78 -15.78 10.39 -5.85
CA ALA A 78 -16.11 11.37 -4.82
C ALA A 78 -16.21 12.80 -5.39
N ILE A 79 -15.38 13.15 -6.37
CA ILE A 79 -15.49 14.42 -7.10
C ILE A 79 -16.74 14.42 -7.98
N TRP A 80 -17.01 13.31 -8.67
CA TRP A 80 -18.15 13.20 -9.59
C TRP A 80 -19.51 13.22 -8.89
N LEU A 81 -19.61 12.58 -7.72
CA LEU A 81 -20.83 12.49 -6.91
C LEU A 81 -21.10 13.74 -6.07
N LYS A 82 -20.21 14.74 -6.14
CA LYS A 82 -20.32 16.02 -5.46
C LYS A 82 -20.89 17.08 -6.40
#